data_AF-A0A953UTC2-F1
#
_entry.id   AF-A0A953UTC2-F1
#
_cell.length_a   1.000
_cell.length_b   1.000
_cell.length_c   1.000
_cell.angle_alpha   90.00
_cell.angle_beta   90.00
_cell.angle_gamma   90.00
#
_symmetry.space_group_name_H-M   'P 1'
#
loop_
_entity.id
_entity.type
_entity.pdbx_description
1 polymer ?
#
loop_
_entity_poly.entity_id
_entity_poly.type
_entity_poly.pdbx_seq_one_letter_code
_entity_poly.pdbx_strand_id
1 'polypeptide(L)'
;MEVLERMVSESFARYGVEPTFDYRRVQWSRWFRCADSLSVALVSSKPGVFALGEEIVAPATGGKRMLALFQISETDDLGMALGRLFLPGSPERERLASGRCFARYAVIEDATQRHAAYTALQRWLSETAELGTEN
;
A
#
# COMPACT_ATOMS: atom_id res chain seq x y z
N MET A 1 9.36 -13.99 -9.88
CA MET A 1 8.84 -13.04 -8.89
C MET A 1 9.73 -12.97 -7.64
N GLU A 2 10.93 -13.57 -7.64
CA GLU A 2 11.76 -13.76 -6.43
C GLU A 2 12.66 -12.56 -6.10
N VAL A 3 13.00 -11.70 -7.07
CA VAL A 3 13.89 -10.55 -6.86
C VAL A 3 13.23 -9.48 -5.97
N LEU A 4 11.93 -9.27 -6.13
CA LEU A 4 11.16 -8.31 -5.35
C LEU A 4 10.92 -8.81 -3.92
N GLU A 5 10.61 -10.10 -3.76
CA GLU A 5 10.54 -10.74 -2.45
C GLU A 5 11.87 -10.64 -1.71
N ARG A 6 12.99 -10.94 -2.38
CA ARG A 6 14.32 -10.83 -1.77
C ARG A 6 14.65 -9.40 -1.36
N MET A 7 14.31 -8.41 -2.18
CA MET A 7 14.58 -7.00 -1.86
C MET A 7 13.75 -6.50 -0.68
N VAL A 8 12.50 -6.96 -0.58
CA VAL A 8 11.62 -6.67 0.56
C VAL A 8 12.11 -7.40 1.81
N SER A 9 12.52 -8.67 1.70
CA SER A 9 13.15 -9.43 2.79
C SER A 9 14.45 -8.80 3.27
N GLU A 10 15.32 -8.38 2.36
CA GLU A 10 16.58 -7.69 2.66
C GLU A 10 16.33 -6.33 3.27
N SER A 11 15.30 -5.60 2.83
CA SER A 11 14.91 -4.32 3.45
C SER A 11 14.41 -4.56 4.88
N PHE A 12 13.49 -5.51 5.09
CA PHE A 12 13.02 -5.84 6.43
C PHE A 12 14.15 -6.30 7.36
N ALA A 13 15.08 -7.11 6.86
CA ALA A 13 16.27 -7.53 7.60
C ALA A 13 17.22 -6.35 7.91
N ARG A 14 17.39 -5.42 6.96
CA ARG A 14 18.27 -4.24 7.09
C ARG A 14 17.77 -3.23 8.11
N TYR A 15 16.46 -3.15 8.31
CA TYR A 15 15.84 -2.26 9.30
C TYR A 15 15.46 -2.97 10.62
N GLY A 16 15.87 -4.23 10.80
CA GLY A 16 15.63 -4.98 12.04
C GLY A 16 14.15 -5.24 12.33
N VAL A 17 13.32 -5.25 11.27
CA VAL A 17 11.92 -5.64 11.37
C VAL A 17 11.89 -7.16 11.34
N GLU A 18 12.02 -7.80 12.50
CA GLU A 18 11.64 -9.20 12.66
C GLU A 18 10.12 -9.29 12.51
N PRO A 19 9.60 -9.84 11.40
CA PRO A 19 8.18 -9.97 11.26
C PRO A 19 7.76 -11.10 12.19
N THR A 20 7.02 -10.78 13.26
CA THR A 20 6.17 -11.76 13.96
C THR A 20 5.05 -12.29 13.05
N PHE A 21 5.04 -11.85 11.80
CA PHE A 21 4.02 -12.03 10.78
C PHE A 21 4.68 -12.46 9.46
N ASP A 22 4.33 -13.65 8.95
CA ASP A 22 4.84 -14.14 7.68
C ASP A 22 4.26 -13.35 6.49
N TYR A 23 4.88 -12.20 6.19
CA TYR A 23 4.48 -11.30 5.10
C TYR A 23 4.50 -11.99 3.72
N ARG A 24 5.18 -13.14 3.58
CA ARG A 24 5.23 -13.93 2.35
C ARG A 24 3.93 -14.70 2.10
N ARG A 25 3.11 -14.90 3.14
CA ARG A 25 1.76 -15.48 3.03
C ARG A 25 0.70 -14.46 2.65
N VAL A 26 1.02 -13.17 2.72
CA VAL A 26 0.08 -12.12 2.37
C VAL A 26 -0.08 -12.07 0.86
N GLN A 27 -1.21 -12.61 0.40
CA GLN A 27 -1.58 -12.55 -0.99
C GLN A 27 -2.14 -11.15 -1.30
N TRP A 28 -1.23 -10.28 -1.71
CA TRP A 28 -1.59 -8.95 -2.20
C TRP A 28 -2.33 -9.05 -3.53
N SER A 29 -3.35 -8.22 -3.68
CA SER A 29 -3.96 -7.94 -4.98
C SER A 29 -2.93 -7.32 -5.92
N ARG A 30 -3.22 -7.40 -7.22
CA ARG A 30 -2.54 -6.53 -8.18
C ARG A 30 -2.83 -5.07 -7.83
N TRP A 31 -1.90 -4.19 -8.17
CA TRP A 31 -2.17 -2.75 -8.20
C TRP A 31 -3.29 -2.47 -9.18
N PHE A 32 -4.28 -1.69 -8.75
CA PHE A 32 -5.34 -1.17 -9.59
C PHE A 32 -5.42 0.34 -9.47
N ARG A 33 -5.84 1.00 -10.54
CA ARG A 33 -5.96 2.46 -10.59
C ARG A 33 -7.23 2.87 -9.85
N CYS A 34 -7.13 3.85 -8.97
CA CYS A 34 -8.27 4.44 -8.28
C CYS A 34 -8.86 5.56 -9.14
N ALA A 35 -9.47 5.20 -10.27
CA ALA A 35 -10.02 6.19 -11.21
C ALA A 35 -11.39 6.73 -10.75
N ASP A 36 -12.19 5.88 -10.12
CA ASP A 36 -13.54 6.18 -9.64
C ASP A 36 -13.96 5.20 -8.53
N SER A 37 -15.12 5.44 -7.92
CA SER A 37 -15.67 4.55 -6.89
C SER A 37 -16.02 3.15 -7.41
N LEU A 38 -16.20 2.98 -8.73
CA LEU A 38 -16.48 1.68 -9.35
C LEU A 38 -15.21 0.81 -9.43
N SER A 39 -14.04 1.45 -9.47
CA SER A 39 -12.73 0.79 -9.40
C SER A 39 -12.55 0.01 -8.09
N VAL A 40 -13.34 0.35 -7.06
CA VAL A 40 -13.36 -0.32 -5.76
C VAL A 40 -14.56 -1.28 -5.59
N ALA A 41 -15.55 -1.26 -6.48
CA ALA A 41 -16.75 -2.08 -6.34
C ALA A 41 -16.48 -3.60 -6.35
N LEU A 42 -15.34 -4.04 -6.86
CA LEU A 42 -14.90 -5.43 -6.87
C LEU A 42 -13.97 -5.80 -5.71
N VAL A 43 -13.67 -4.85 -4.82
CA VAL A 43 -12.85 -5.10 -3.65
C VAL A 43 -13.64 -5.93 -2.64
N SER A 44 -12.95 -6.91 -2.06
CA SER A 44 -13.54 -7.80 -1.05
C SER A 44 -14.02 -7.01 0.16
N SER A 45 -15.24 -7.25 0.66
CA SER A 45 -15.73 -6.71 1.95
C SER A 45 -15.17 -7.47 3.16
N LYS A 46 -13.93 -7.94 3.07
CA LYS A 46 -13.25 -8.69 4.13
C LYS A 46 -12.29 -7.79 4.90
N PRO A 47 -11.94 -8.14 6.16
CA PRO A 47 -10.87 -7.48 6.88
C PRO A 47 -9.52 -7.63 6.17
N GLY A 48 -8.70 -6.60 6.26
CA GLY A 48 -7.37 -6.64 5.65
C GLY A 48 -6.61 -5.33 5.73
N VAL A 49 -5.51 -5.29 4.98
CA VAL A 49 -4.64 -4.13 4.84
C VAL A 49 -4.70 -3.60 3.41
N PHE A 50 -4.61 -2.29 3.24
CA PHE A 50 -4.46 -1.68 1.93
C PHE A 50 -3.32 -0.67 1.90
N ALA A 51 -2.76 -0.48 0.70
CA ALA A 51 -1.72 0.49 0.43
C ALA A 51 -2.15 1.37 -0.74
N LEU A 52 -1.89 2.68 -0.61
CA LEU A 52 -2.09 3.67 -1.66
C LEU A 52 -0.72 4.18 -2.14
N GLY A 53 -0.60 4.30 -3.46
CA GLY A 53 0.57 4.89 -4.10
C GLY A 53 0.17 5.82 -5.24
N GLU A 54 1.04 6.78 -5.52
CA GLU A 54 0.89 7.68 -6.66
C GLU A 54 1.93 7.33 -7.74
N GLU A 55 1.51 7.31 -8.99
CA GLU A 55 2.42 7.20 -10.13
C GLU A 55 3.25 8.49 -10.24
N ILE A 56 4.56 8.33 -10.11
CA ILE A 56 5.56 9.37 -10.34
C ILE A 56 6.39 9.02 -11.58
N VAL A 57 6.76 10.05 -12.33
CA VAL A 57 7.67 9.93 -13.48
C VAL A 57 9.02 10.47 -13.06
N ALA A 58 10.02 9.58 -12.91
CA ALA A 58 11.37 9.99 -12.56
C ALA A 58 12.00 10.80 -13.72
N PRO A 59 12.59 11.98 -13.46
CA PRO A 59 13.11 12.85 -14.51
C PRO A 59 14.43 12.36 -15.15
N ALA A 60 15.15 11.42 -14.54
CA ALA A 60 16.44 10.94 -15.05
C ALA A 60 16.35 9.49 -15.55
N THR A 61 16.80 9.28 -16.80
CA THR A 61 17.06 8.01 -17.50
C THR A 61 15.87 7.06 -17.72
N GLY A 62 14.98 7.45 -18.64
CA GLY A 62 14.16 6.49 -19.40
C GLY A 62 12.72 6.27 -18.92
N GLY A 63 12.12 7.25 -18.23
CA GLY A 63 10.66 7.32 -18.05
C GLY A 63 10.02 6.10 -17.38
N LYS A 64 10.77 5.37 -16.55
CA LYS A 64 10.20 4.27 -15.77
C LYS A 64 9.18 4.84 -14.78
N ARG A 65 7.92 4.50 -15.00
CA ARG A 65 6.82 4.79 -14.08
C ARG A 65 7.08 4.06 -12.77
N MET A 66 7.11 4.82 -11.68
CA MET A 66 7.27 4.29 -10.33
C MET A 66 6.02 4.59 -9.52
N LEU A 67 5.67 3.73 -8.57
CA LEU A 67 4.61 3.99 -7.60
C LEU A 67 5.25 4.43 -6.29
N ALA A 68 5.09 5.70 -5.96
CA ALA A 68 5.46 6.24 -4.66
C ALA A 68 4.34 5.94 -3.67
N LEU A 69 4.60 5.04 -2.73
CA LEU A 69 3.65 4.75 -1.65
C LEU A 69 3.56 5.95 -0.72
N PHE A 70 2.34 6.28 -0.31
CA PHE A 70 2.12 7.41 0.61
C PHE A 70 1.22 7.05 1.78
N GLN A 71 0.51 5.92 1.74
CA GLN A 71 -0.39 5.50 2.81
C GLN A 71 -0.51 3.99 2.86
N ILE A 72 -0.52 3.47 4.08
CA ILE A 72 -0.87 2.09 4.38
C ILE A 72 -1.85 2.15 5.56
N SER A 73 -2.88 1.32 5.53
CA SER A 73 -3.88 1.26 6.60
C SER A 73 -4.48 -0.13 6.72
N GLU A 74 -4.90 -0.50 7.94
CA GLU A 74 -5.73 -1.66 8.18
C GLU A 74 -7.21 -1.30 8.27
N THR A 75 -8.07 -2.29 8.06
CA THR A 75 -9.52 -2.13 8.17
C THR A 75 -10.22 -3.46 8.38
N ASP A 76 -11.41 -3.42 8.96
CA ASP A 76 -12.31 -4.56 9.08
C ASP A 76 -13.15 -4.79 7.82
N ASP A 77 -13.22 -3.80 6.91
CA ASP A 77 -13.92 -3.90 5.63
C ASP A 77 -13.16 -3.12 4.54
N LEU A 78 -12.39 -3.85 3.73
CA LEU A 78 -11.59 -3.29 2.64
C LEU A 78 -12.43 -2.55 1.61
N GLY A 79 -13.61 -3.08 1.25
CA GLY A 79 -14.51 -2.46 0.28
C GLY A 79 -15.04 -1.12 0.80
N MET A 80 -15.47 -1.09 2.06
CA MET A 80 -15.95 0.13 2.70
C MET A 80 -14.83 1.16 2.87
N ALA A 81 -13.66 0.76 3.35
CA ALA A 81 -12.54 1.67 3.58
C ALA A 81 -12.04 2.30 2.28
N LEU A 82 -11.83 1.50 1.24
CA LEU A 82 -11.40 2.01 -0.07
C LEU A 82 -12.51 2.84 -0.74
N GLY A 83 -13.79 2.49 -0.55
CA GLY A 83 -14.91 3.28 -1.07
C GLY A 83 -15.01 4.66 -0.43
N ARG A 84 -14.72 4.76 0.87
CA ARG A 84 -14.71 6.03 1.61
C ARG A 84 -13.68 7.03 1.10
N LEU A 85 -12.60 6.57 0.46
CA LEU A 85 -11.61 7.46 -0.13
C LEU A 85 -12.21 8.37 -1.21
N PHE A 86 -13.31 7.97 -1.86
CA PHE A 86 -13.99 8.75 -2.89
C PHE A 86 -15.10 9.67 -2.35
N LEU A 87 -15.39 9.64 -1.04
CA LEU A 87 -16.42 10.47 -0.46
C LEU A 87 -15.99 11.95 -0.40
N PRO A 88 -16.94 12.90 -0.48
CA PRO A 88 -16.64 14.31 -0.27
C PRO A 88 -16.02 14.55 1.11
N GLY A 89 -14.89 15.26 1.15
CA GLY A 89 -14.19 15.60 2.39
C GLY A 89 -13.09 14.62 2.82
N SER A 90 -12.83 13.54 2.05
CA SER A 90 -11.64 12.72 2.28
C SER A 90 -10.37 13.49 1.92
N PRO A 91 -9.32 13.44 2.76
CA PRO A 91 -8.06 14.12 2.47
C PRO A 91 -7.35 13.54 1.24
N GLU A 92 -7.62 12.28 0.89
CA GLU A 92 -7.06 11.61 -0.28
C GLU A 92 -7.78 11.98 -1.59
N ARG A 93 -8.92 12.69 -1.54
CA ARG A 93 -9.74 13.00 -2.72
C ARG A 93 -8.98 13.76 -3.79
N GLU A 94 -8.19 14.77 -3.41
CA GLU A 94 -7.43 15.57 -4.37
C GLU A 94 -6.35 14.73 -5.07
N ARG A 95 -5.71 13.83 -4.31
CA ARG A 95 -4.73 12.89 -4.86
C ARG A 95 -5.38 11.87 -5.79
N LEU A 96 -6.56 11.37 -5.43
CA LEU A 96 -7.36 10.51 -6.31
C LEU A 96 -7.78 11.23 -7.60
N ALA A 97 -8.22 12.48 -7.49
CA ALA A 97 -8.63 13.32 -8.61
C ALA A 97 -7.49 13.60 -9.60
N SER A 98 -6.22 13.53 -9.16
CA SER A 98 -5.06 13.62 -10.05
C SER A 98 -4.99 12.50 -11.11
N GLY A 99 -5.76 11.42 -10.90
CA GLY A 99 -5.78 10.25 -11.77
C GLY A 99 -4.51 9.40 -11.70
N ARG A 100 -3.56 9.72 -10.83
CA ARG A 100 -2.30 8.98 -10.66
C ARG A 100 -2.30 8.07 -9.43
N CYS A 101 -3.40 7.97 -8.72
CA CYS A 101 -3.50 7.14 -7.53
C CYS A 101 -3.81 5.68 -7.87
N PHE A 102 -3.11 4.77 -7.21
CA PHE A 102 -3.26 3.33 -7.30
C PHE A 102 -3.45 2.76 -5.89
N ALA A 103 -4.24 1.71 -5.79
CA ALA A 103 -4.41 0.95 -4.56
C ALA A 103 -4.06 -0.52 -4.78
N ARG A 104 -3.67 -1.17 -3.69
CA ARG A 104 -3.70 -2.62 -3.58
C ARG A 104 -4.11 -3.01 -2.17
N TYR A 105 -4.64 -4.21 -2.00
CA TYR A 105 -5.03 -4.72 -0.70
C TYR A 105 -4.58 -6.16 -0.49
N ALA A 106 -4.62 -6.61 0.74
CA ALA A 106 -4.52 -8.01 1.09
C ALA A 106 -5.53 -8.35 2.18
N VAL A 107 -6.19 -9.49 2.02
CA VAL A 107 -7.17 -9.99 3.00
C VAL A 107 -6.41 -10.64 4.15
N ILE A 108 -6.68 -10.17 5.37
CA ILE A 108 -6.12 -10.71 6.61
C ILE A 108 -7.26 -10.70 7.64
N GLU A 109 -7.91 -11.84 7.81
CA GLU A 109 -9.12 -11.96 8.64
C GLU A 109 -8.79 -11.87 10.15
N ASP A 110 -7.67 -12.47 10.57
CA ASP A 110 -7.21 -12.41 11.96
C ASP A 110 -6.77 -10.99 12.36
N ALA A 111 -7.36 -10.44 13.40
CA ALA A 111 -7.13 -9.06 13.84
C ALA A 111 -5.71 -8.84 14.38
N THR A 112 -5.13 -9.83 15.06
CA THR A 112 -3.78 -9.72 15.63
C THR A 112 -2.74 -9.72 14.51
N GLN A 113 -2.90 -10.61 13.53
CA GLN A 113 -2.05 -10.68 12.35
C GLN A 113 -2.20 -9.44 11.47
N ARG A 114 -3.43 -8.94 11.28
CA ARG A 114 -3.70 -7.72 10.51
C ARG A 114 -3.01 -6.50 11.13
N HIS A 115 -3.12 -6.34 12.45
CA HIS A 115 -2.47 -5.25 13.17
C HIS A 115 -0.94 -5.35 13.16
N ALA A 116 -0.40 -6.56 13.33
CA ALA A 116 1.03 -6.81 13.21
C ALA A 116 1.55 -6.46 11.79
N ALA A 117 0.82 -6.86 10.75
CA ALA A 117 1.14 -6.55 9.37
C ALA A 117 1.13 -5.04 9.11
N TYR A 118 0.08 -4.35 9.58
CA TYR A 118 -0.05 -2.90 9.47
C TYR A 118 1.12 -2.17 10.14
N THR A 119 1.44 -2.54 11.38
CA THR A 119 2.53 -1.94 12.15
C THR A 119 3.88 -2.09 11.43
N ALA A 120 4.18 -3.30 10.94
CA ALA A 120 5.41 -3.58 10.21
C ALA A 120 5.51 -2.78 8.90
N LEU A 121 4.41 -2.70 8.14
CA LEU A 121 4.34 -1.98 6.88
C LEU A 121 4.39 -0.46 7.06
N GLN A 122 3.74 0.08 8.09
CA GLN A 122 3.75 1.50 8.41
C GLN A 122 5.14 1.96 8.85
N ARG A 123 5.83 1.13 9.66
CA ARG A 123 7.22 1.39 10.04
C ARG A 123 8.12 1.44 8.81
N TRP A 124 8.03 0.44 7.94
CA TRP A 124 8.76 0.42 6.68
C TRP A 124 8.46 1.63 5.78
N LEU A 125 7.20 2.06 5.69
CA LEU A 125 6.83 3.26 4.92
C LEU A 125 7.48 4.52 5.49
N SER A 126 7.54 4.65 6.82
CA SER A 126 8.14 5.81 7.49
C SER A 126 9.66 5.85 7.25
N GLU A 127 10.33 4.71 7.43
CA GLU A 127 11.78 4.59 7.25
C GLU A 127 12.21 4.78 5.78
N THR A 128 11.38 4.36 4.82
CA THR A 128 11.64 4.60 3.38
C THR A 128 11.35 6.04 2.95
N ALA A 129 10.42 6.73 3.62
CA ALA A 129 10.17 8.15 3.40
C ALA A 129 11.37 9.02 3.86
N GLU A 130 11.98 8.67 5.00
CA GLU A 130 13.16 9.39 5.53
C GLU A 130 14.35 9.33 4.56
N LEU A 131 14.60 8.15 3.97
CA LEU A 131 15.68 7.93 2.99
C LEU A 131 15.45 8.61 1.63
N GLY A 132 14.22 9.03 1.32
CA GLY A 132 13.90 9.80 0.11
C GLY A 132 14.21 11.30 0.25
N THR A 133 14.47 11.78 1.47
CA THR A 133 14.77 13.18 1.79
C THR A 133 16.27 13.46 1.99
N GLU A 134 17.11 12.43 2.09
CA GLU A 134 18.57 12.54 2.12
C GLU A 134 19.17 12.25 0.74
N ASN A 135 18.99 13.16 -0.22
CA ASN A 135 19.87 13.34 -1.38
C ASN A 135 19.68 14.69 -2.06
#